data_AF-A0A2W2D011-F1
#
_entry.id   AF-A0A2W2D011-F1
#
_cell.length_a   1.000
_cell.length_b   1.000
_cell.length_c   1.000
_cell.angle_alpha   90.00
_cell.angle_beta   90.00
_cell.angle_gamma   90.00
#
_symmetry.space_group_name_H-M   'P 1'
#
loop_
_entity.id
_entity.type
_entity.pdbx_description
1 polymer ?
#
loop_
_entity_poly.entity_id
_entity_poly.type
_entity_poly.pdbx_seq_one_letter_code
_entity_poly.pdbx_strand_id
1 'polypeptide(L)'
;MVDIDAAIGFVVAHGDTVERARLSWLRTGTPPTPEVLDSAEVGQTLGGGWPASWGDEVASVDATCFRLTELDDLGALGRPAARRALDWLAAAQQRDGCWEEDAALADTAPEWARPGNPEARLYLTANAAFWLTVAGLDARAAGPLDHRVGGAYAGVVQAAGQALAAQLRPDGSWPSFLAAGWLSAAVLHRQQMFYESARIKAVLAERLPQAAPADAAWLASTLRRVGVDEQEWTLVAARRRLTETQRTDGGWTSEDGHQFDVHATLAAIRAFR
;
A
#
# COMPACT_ATOMS: atom_id res chain seq x y z
N MET A 1 -12.41 -14.80 -17.04
CA MET A 1 -11.33 -15.38 -16.21
C MET A 1 -10.09 -14.59 -16.55
N VAL A 2 -9.30 -14.17 -15.55
CA VAL A 2 -8.05 -13.46 -15.80
C VAL A 2 -7.01 -14.41 -16.37
N ASP A 3 -6.31 -13.98 -17.42
CA ASP A 3 -5.16 -14.67 -17.98
C ASP A 3 -3.88 -14.23 -17.25
N ILE A 4 -3.53 -14.98 -16.20
CA ILE A 4 -2.34 -14.69 -15.39
C ILE A 4 -1.05 -14.91 -16.18
N ASP A 5 -1.03 -15.82 -17.16
CA ASP A 5 0.16 -16.07 -17.97
C ASP A 5 0.42 -14.90 -18.92
N ALA A 6 -0.64 -14.32 -19.51
CA ALA A 6 -0.52 -13.08 -20.28
C ALA A 6 -0.04 -11.91 -19.41
N ALA A 7 -0.56 -11.76 -18.18
CA ALA A 7 -0.10 -10.73 -17.24
C ALA A 7 1.39 -10.88 -16.88
N ILE A 8 1.84 -12.11 -16.65
CA ILE A 8 3.26 -12.44 -16.45
C ILE A 8 4.07 -12.04 -17.69
N GLY A 9 3.59 -12.40 -18.89
CA GLY A 9 4.23 -12.04 -20.16
C GLY A 9 4.35 -10.53 -20.35
N PHE A 10 3.31 -9.78 -20.00
CA PHE A 10 3.32 -8.32 -20.04
C PHE A 10 4.43 -7.72 -19.18
N VAL A 11 4.56 -8.15 -17.92
CA VAL A 11 5.59 -7.66 -17.00
C VAL A 11 7.00 -8.07 -17.47
N VAL A 12 7.16 -9.27 -18.03
CA VAL A 12 8.47 -9.69 -18.59
C VAL A 12 8.90 -8.80 -19.76
N ALA A 13 7.96 -8.43 -20.63
CA ALA A 13 8.22 -7.64 -21.82
C ALA A 13 8.45 -6.15 -21.53
N HIS A 14 7.73 -5.58 -20.56
CA HIS A 14 7.71 -4.13 -20.34
C HIS A 14 8.38 -3.69 -19.04
N GLY A 15 8.56 -4.60 -18.08
CA GLY A 15 9.12 -4.27 -16.78
C GLY A 15 10.64 -4.02 -16.83
N ASP A 16 11.13 -3.19 -15.93
CA ASP A 16 12.56 -3.04 -15.69
C ASP A 16 13.15 -4.23 -14.91
N THR A 17 14.42 -4.12 -14.52
CA THR A 17 15.11 -5.17 -13.75
C THR A 17 14.49 -5.39 -12.37
N VAL A 18 14.06 -4.32 -11.69
CA VAL A 18 13.44 -4.38 -10.36
C VAL A 18 12.03 -4.96 -10.47
N GLU A 19 11.24 -4.53 -11.46
CA GLU A 19 9.87 -5.01 -11.69
C GLU A 19 9.82 -6.49 -12.08
N ARG A 20 10.77 -6.96 -12.90
CA ARG A 20 10.90 -8.40 -13.19
C ARG A 20 11.33 -9.21 -11.97
N ALA A 21 12.14 -8.64 -11.09
CA ALA A 21 12.49 -9.29 -9.84
C ALA A 21 11.31 -9.36 -8.86
N ARG A 22 10.50 -8.29 -8.78
CA ARG A 22 9.21 -8.27 -8.07
C ARG A 22 8.30 -9.40 -8.56
N LEU A 23 8.16 -9.54 -9.88
CA LEU A 23 7.41 -10.65 -10.48
C LEU A 23 7.95 -12.02 -10.07
N SER A 24 9.27 -12.20 -10.10
CA SER A 24 9.93 -13.46 -9.73
C SER A 24 9.65 -13.84 -8.29
N TRP A 25 9.80 -12.89 -7.36
CA TRP A 25 9.47 -13.10 -5.95
C TRP A 25 7.99 -13.44 -5.77
N LEU A 26 7.07 -12.66 -6.37
CA LEU A 26 5.65 -12.92 -6.30
C LEU A 26 5.27 -14.30 -6.87
N ARG A 27 6.02 -14.84 -7.84
CA ARG A 27 5.75 -16.14 -8.50
C ARG A 27 6.21 -17.34 -7.70
N THR A 28 7.45 -17.29 -7.24
CA THR A 28 8.16 -18.48 -6.77
C THR A 28 8.86 -18.26 -5.44
N GLY A 29 8.74 -17.07 -4.84
CA GLY A 29 9.52 -16.68 -3.66
C GLY A 29 11.02 -16.66 -3.96
N THR A 30 11.42 -16.50 -5.23
CA THR A 30 12.83 -16.47 -5.61
C THR A 30 13.44 -15.14 -5.17
N PRO A 31 14.43 -15.14 -4.28
CA PRO A 31 15.02 -13.91 -3.78
C PRO A 31 15.73 -13.14 -4.90
N PRO A 32 15.57 -11.82 -4.99
CA PRO A 32 16.33 -10.98 -5.91
C PRO A 32 17.84 -11.01 -5.62
N THR A 33 18.66 -10.63 -6.60
CA THR A 33 20.11 -10.46 -6.34
C THR A 33 20.37 -9.22 -5.47
N PRO A 34 21.50 -9.15 -4.76
CA PRO A 34 21.86 -7.98 -3.97
C PRO A 34 21.83 -6.67 -4.77
N GLU A 35 22.29 -6.69 -6.02
CA GLU A 35 22.34 -5.49 -6.88
C GLU A 35 20.94 -4.96 -7.20
N VAL A 36 19.95 -5.85 -7.36
CA VAL A 36 18.56 -5.45 -7.56
C VAL A 36 17.98 -4.83 -6.30
N LEU A 37 18.29 -5.40 -5.13
CA LEU A 37 17.85 -4.86 -3.84
C LEU A 37 18.48 -3.49 -3.59
N ASP A 38 19.78 -3.35 -3.85
CA ASP A 38 20.49 -2.08 -3.70
C ASP A 38 19.93 -1.02 -4.66
N SER A 39 19.57 -1.41 -5.89
CA SER A 39 18.88 -0.53 -6.84
C SER A 39 17.47 -0.15 -6.40
N ALA A 40 16.74 -1.01 -5.70
CA ALA A 40 15.41 -0.69 -5.17
C ALA A 40 15.46 0.19 -3.92
N GLU A 41 16.55 0.10 -3.14
CA GLU A 41 16.74 0.85 -1.90
C GLU A 41 17.41 2.22 -2.10
N VAL A 42 17.85 2.51 -3.32
CA VAL A 42 18.63 3.70 -3.66
C VAL A 42 17.81 4.99 -3.42
N GLY A 43 18.49 6.07 -3.02
CA GLY A 43 17.86 7.37 -2.79
C GLY A 43 17.21 7.57 -1.41
N GLN A 44 17.39 6.63 -0.47
CA GLN A 44 16.91 6.81 0.91
C GLN A 44 17.69 7.93 1.60
N THR A 45 16.99 8.81 2.31
CA THR A 45 17.61 9.88 3.11
C THR A 45 18.36 9.29 4.32
N LEU A 46 19.26 10.06 4.93
CA LEU A 46 19.94 9.68 6.17
C LEU A 46 18.96 9.41 7.32
N GLY A 47 17.80 10.07 7.30
CA GLY A 47 16.73 9.88 8.29
C GLY A 47 15.92 8.60 8.09
N GLY A 48 16.05 7.92 6.95
CA GLY A 48 15.41 6.63 6.66
C GLY A 48 14.15 6.70 5.79
N GLY A 49 13.52 7.86 5.61
CA GLY A 49 12.47 8.01 4.59
C GLY A 49 13.04 8.21 3.19
N TRP A 50 12.23 8.00 2.16
CA TRP A 50 12.56 8.35 0.78
C TRP A 50 11.94 9.70 0.39
N PRO A 51 12.66 10.55 -0.36
CA PRO A 51 12.11 11.78 -0.87
C PRO A 51 11.13 11.54 -2.03
N ALA A 52 10.25 12.51 -2.28
CA ALA A 52 9.34 12.48 -3.43
C ALA A 52 10.07 12.62 -4.77
N SER A 53 11.13 13.43 -4.82
CA SER A 53 12.00 13.57 -5.98
C SER A 53 13.41 13.07 -5.69
N TRP A 54 14.05 12.52 -6.71
CA TRP A 54 15.41 12.01 -6.59
C TRP A 54 16.39 13.11 -6.22
N GLY A 55 17.15 12.90 -5.14
CA GLY A 55 18.21 13.81 -4.70
C GLY A 55 17.76 14.87 -3.69
N ASP A 56 16.48 14.94 -3.35
CA ASP A 56 15.99 15.81 -2.29
C ASP A 56 16.36 15.27 -0.89
N GLU A 57 16.49 16.18 0.07
CA GLU A 57 16.82 15.82 1.46
C GLU A 57 15.57 15.59 2.33
N VAL A 58 14.40 16.08 1.88
CA VAL A 58 13.14 15.98 2.62
C VAL A 58 12.45 14.67 2.24
N ALA A 59 12.36 13.76 3.20
CA ALA A 59 11.61 12.52 3.04
C ALA A 59 10.10 12.80 2.93
N SER A 60 9.43 12.04 2.07
CA SER A 60 7.98 12.06 1.89
C SER A 60 7.35 10.80 2.45
N VAL A 61 6.20 10.96 3.12
CA VAL A 61 5.39 9.85 3.63
C VAL A 61 4.87 8.99 2.48
N ASP A 62 4.30 9.60 1.44
CA ASP A 62 3.76 8.90 0.26
C ASP A 62 4.87 8.14 -0.48
N ALA A 63 5.99 8.81 -0.80
CA ALA A 63 7.10 8.19 -1.50
C ALA A 63 7.74 7.04 -0.69
N THR A 64 7.82 7.20 0.63
CA THR A 64 8.30 6.12 1.52
C THR A 64 7.34 4.92 1.50
N CYS A 65 6.03 5.14 1.56
CA CYS A 65 5.04 4.07 1.46
C CYS A 65 5.07 3.38 0.08
N PHE A 66 5.26 4.15 -1.00
CA PHE A 66 5.44 3.61 -2.34
C PHE A 66 6.65 2.68 -2.42
N ARG A 67 7.81 3.08 -1.87
CA ARG A 67 9.01 2.23 -1.81
C ARG A 67 8.80 0.98 -0.97
N LEU A 68 8.05 1.06 0.13
CA LEU A 68 7.71 -0.12 0.93
C LEU A 68 6.86 -1.13 0.13
N THR A 69 5.97 -0.68 -0.76
CA THR A 69 5.26 -1.57 -1.70
C THR A 69 6.22 -2.36 -2.57
N GLU A 70 7.20 -1.69 -3.18
CA GLU A 70 8.17 -2.34 -4.05
C GLU A 70 9.04 -3.33 -3.27
N LEU A 71 9.46 -2.97 -2.06
CA LEU A 71 10.26 -3.83 -1.19
C LEU A 71 9.45 -5.04 -0.69
N ASP A 72 8.16 -4.91 -0.41
CA ASP A 72 7.29 -6.04 -0.06
C ASP A 72 7.17 -7.03 -1.23
N ASP A 73 7.03 -6.51 -2.45
CA ASP A 73 7.02 -7.32 -3.68
C ASP A 73 8.38 -7.95 -4.00
N LEU A 74 9.46 -7.57 -3.30
CA LEU A 74 10.79 -8.18 -3.38
C LEU A 74 11.10 -9.11 -2.20
N GLY A 75 10.18 -9.25 -1.22
CA GLY A 75 10.43 -9.96 0.02
C GLY A 75 11.43 -9.26 0.94
N ALA A 76 11.59 -7.95 0.78
CA ALA A 76 12.68 -7.15 1.32
C ALA A 76 12.30 -6.29 2.54
N LEU A 77 11.08 -6.40 3.08
CA LEU A 77 10.67 -5.62 4.26
C LEU A 77 11.55 -5.87 5.51
N GLY A 78 12.21 -7.03 5.57
CA GLY A 78 13.15 -7.37 6.64
C GLY A 78 14.52 -6.68 6.53
N ARG A 79 14.83 -6.01 5.41
CA ARG A 79 16.14 -5.40 5.16
C ARG A 79 16.36 -4.12 5.97
N PRO A 80 17.63 -3.71 6.20
CA PRO A 80 17.94 -2.51 6.96
C PRO A 80 17.28 -1.23 6.40
N ALA A 81 17.21 -1.06 5.07
CA ALA A 81 16.59 0.12 4.47
C ALA A 81 15.09 0.19 4.79
N ALA A 82 14.33 -0.88 4.53
CA ALA A 82 12.92 -0.95 4.88
C ALA A 82 12.67 -0.71 6.38
N ARG A 83 13.50 -1.29 7.25
CA ARG A 83 13.42 -1.10 8.71
C ARG A 83 13.63 0.36 9.12
N ARG A 84 14.62 1.05 8.54
CA ARG A 84 14.83 2.49 8.79
C ARG A 84 13.64 3.32 8.34
N ALA A 85 13.04 2.99 7.20
CA ALA A 85 11.84 3.69 6.71
C ALA A 85 10.63 3.47 7.61
N LEU A 86 10.42 2.26 8.10
CA LEU A 86 9.36 1.96 9.06
C LEU A 86 9.58 2.67 10.40
N ASP A 87 10.82 2.69 10.89
CA ASP A 87 11.18 3.43 12.10
C ASP A 87 10.98 4.95 11.91
N TRP A 88 11.33 5.48 10.73
CA TRP A 88 11.08 6.87 10.35
C TRP A 88 9.58 7.19 10.30
N LEU A 89 8.76 6.35 9.64
CA LEU A 89 7.30 6.51 9.62
C LEU A 89 6.73 6.51 11.04
N ALA A 90 7.17 5.59 11.90
CA ALA A 90 6.71 5.52 13.27
C ALA A 90 7.07 6.79 14.07
N ALA A 91 8.26 7.36 13.85
CA ALA A 91 8.70 8.60 14.48
C ALA A 91 8.00 9.85 13.92
N ALA A 92 7.55 9.81 12.66
CA ALA A 92 6.86 10.91 11.99
C ALA A 92 5.38 11.06 12.40
N GLN A 93 4.82 10.11 13.15
CA GLN A 93 3.43 10.21 13.59
C GLN A 93 3.21 11.45 14.46
N GLN A 94 2.19 12.24 14.12
CA GLN A 94 1.78 13.39 14.91
C GLN A 94 1.08 12.96 16.19
N ARG A 95 0.95 13.89 17.16
CA ARG A 95 0.37 13.60 18.49
C ARG A 95 -1.07 13.09 18.45
N ASP A 96 -1.81 13.40 17.39
CA ASP A 96 -3.19 12.96 17.19
C ASP A 96 -3.30 11.65 16.41
N GLY A 97 -2.18 10.95 16.18
CA GLY A 97 -2.13 9.65 15.52
C GLY A 97 -2.09 9.70 13.99
N CYS A 98 -2.04 10.88 13.39
CA CYS A 98 -2.06 11.06 11.95
C CYS A 98 -0.67 11.32 11.33
N TRP A 99 -0.60 11.21 10.01
CA TRP A 99 0.55 11.60 9.20
C TRP A 99 0.16 12.65 8.18
N GLU A 100 1.14 13.47 7.83
CA GLU A 100 1.07 14.49 6.79
C GLU A 100 2.47 14.63 6.18
N GLU A 101 2.54 15.14 4.96
CA GLU A 101 3.83 15.53 4.39
C GLU A 101 4.44 16.72 5.10
N ASP A 102 5.77 16.85 4.97
CA ASP A 102 6.47 18.05 5.43
C ASP A 102 5.98 19.30 4.68
N ALA A 103 5.80 20.41 5.39
CA ALA A 103 5.36 21.67 4.81
C ALA A 103 6.29 22.18 3.68
N ALA A 104 7.56 21.81 3.69
CA ALA A 104 8.52 22.13 2.62
C ALA A 104 8.15 21.49 1.27
N LEU A 105 7.32 20.44 1.26
CA LEU A 105 6.85 19.76 0.05
C LEU A 105 5.60 20.42 -0.55
N ALA A 106 5.02 21.45 0.07
CA ALA A 106 3.71 21.99 -0.31
C ALA A 106 3.61 22.48 -1.76
N ASP A 107 4.70 23.02 -2.32
CA ASP A 107 4.73 23.58 -3.67
C ASP A 107 4.82 22.51 -4.76
N THR A 108 5.35 21.33 -4.44
CA THR A 108 5.59 20.24 -5.40
C THR A 108 4.73 19.02 -5.15
N ALA A 109 4.09 18.92 -3.98
CA ALA A 109 3.27 17.79 -3.60
C ALA A 109 2.04 17.65 -4.51
N PRO A 110 1.75 16.42 -5.00
CA PRO A 110 0.49 16.14 -5.67
C PRO A 110 -0.69 16.30 -4.70
N GLU A 111 -1.90 16.36 -5.24
CA GLU A 111 -3.12 16.63 -4.45
C GLU A 111 -3.29 15.66 -3.27
N TRP A 112 -3.00 14.37 -3.49
CA TRP A 112 -3.13 13.32 -2.48
C TRP A 112 -2.08 13.34 -1.38
N ALA A 113 -1.00 14.10 -1.55
CA ALA A 113 0.07 14.24 -0.56
C ALA A 113 0.24 15.69 -0.08
N ARG A 114 -0.67 16.61 -0.46
CA ARG A 114 -0.52 18.03 -0.16
C ARG A 114 -0.58 18.31 1.35
N PRO A 115 0.47 18.89 1.97
CA PRO A 115 0.42 19.38 3.35
C PRO A 115 -0.74 20.35 3.58
N GLY A 116 -1.36 20.27 4.76
CA GLY A 116 -2.52 21.06 5.17
C GLY A 116 -3.86 20.64 4.55
N ASN A 117 -3.87 19.71 3.57
CA ASN A 117 -5.11 19.19 2.99
C ASN A 117 -5.65 18.04 3.86
N PRO A 118 -6.88 18.13 4.41
CA PRO A 118 -7.44 17.08 5.26
C PRO A 118 -7.65 15.73 4.57
N GLU A 119 -7.98 15.73 3.27
CA GLU A 119 -8.16 14.52 2.48
C GLU A 119 -6.82 13.80 2.28
N ALA A 120 -5.77 14.56 1.94
CA ALA A 120 -4.40 14.04 1.81
C ALA A 120 -3.90 13.47 3.13
N ARG A 121 -4.09 14.22 4.24
CA ARG A 121 -3.73 13.78 5.59
C ARG A 121 -4.39 12.45 5.97
N LEU A 122 -5.67 12.26 5.65
CA LEU A 122 -6.36 10.99 5.91
C LEU A 122 -5.78 9.84 5.07
N TYR A 123 -5.48 10.08 3.79
CA TYR A 123 -4.83 9.11 2.93
C TYR A 123 -3.44 8.71 3.44
N LEU A 124 -2.58 9.67 3.76
CA LEU A 124 -1.23 9.43 4.28
C LEU A 124 -1.26 8.68 5.62
N THR A 125 -2.23 9.02 6.48
CA THR A 125 -2.46 8.30 7.74
C THR A 125 -2.82 6.84 7.49
N ALA A 126 -3.73 6.57 6.55
CA ALA A 126 -4.11 5.20 6.20
C ALA A 126 -2.94 4.43 5.58
N ASN A 127 -2.15 5.07 4.72
CA ASN A 127 -1.03 4.44 4.01
C ASN A 127 0.13 4.11 4.96
N ALA A 128 0.56 5.06 5.78
CA ALA A 128 1.61 4.85 6.79
C ALA A 128 1.19 3.78 7.82
N ALA A 129 -0.04 3.86 8.32
CA ALA A 129 -0.55 2.88 9.28
C ALA A 129 -0.67 1.48 8.68
N PHE A 130 -1.03 1.36 7.40
CA PHE A 130 -1.04 0.09 6.68
C PHE A 130 0.35 -0.54 6.67
N TRP A 131 1.39 0.21 6.28
CA TRP A 131 2.75 -0.33 6.22
C TRP A 131 3.32 -0.70 7.59
N LEU A 132 3.04 0.08 8.63
CA LEU A 132 3.41 -0.27 10.01
C LEU A 132 2.65 -1.51 10.51
N THR A 133 1.39 -1.69 10.09
CA THR A 133 0.62 -2.90 10.36
C THR A 133 1.25 -4.11 9.69
N VAL A 134 1.59 -4.02 8.40
CA VAL A 134 2.24 -5.08 7.61
C VAL A 134 3.61 -5.43 8.19
N ALA A 135 4.43 -4.44 8.54
CA ALA A 135 5.71 -4.67 9.18
C ALA A 135 5.59 -5.43 10.50
N GLY A 136 4.55 -5.13 11.29
CA GLY A 136 4.23 -5.84 12.53
C GLY A 136 3.86 -7.31 12.33
N LEU A 137 3.48 -7.74 11.12
CA LEU A 137 3.23 -9.14 10.78
C LEU A 137 4.55 -9.87 10.49
N ASP A 138 5.41 -9.29 9.64
CA ASP A 138 6.48 -10.07 8.99
C ASP A 138 7.90 -9.57 9.27
N ALA A 139 8.10 -8.27 9.47
CA ALA A 139 9.44 -7.65 9.52
C ALA A 139 9.90 -7.30 10.93
N ARG A 140 8.93 -6.95 11.79
CA ARG A 140 9.09 -6.43 13.15
C ARG A 140 7.98 -6.99 14.05
N ALA A 141 7.66 -8.26 13.87
CA ALA A 141 6.78 -8.98 14.78
C ALA A 141 7.27 -8.81 16.22
N ALA A 142 6.34 -8.58 17.14
CA ALA A 142 6.69 -8.58 18.54
C ALA A 142 7.07 -10.01 18.97
N GLY A 143 7.75 -10.15 20.11
CA GLY A 143 8.18 -11.45 20.60
C GLY A 143 7.00 -12.45 20.73
N PRO A 144 7.26 -13.75 20.90
CA PRO A 144 6.24 -14.81 20.81
C PRO A 144 5.07 -14.68 21.81
N LEU A 145 5.17 -13.80 22.79
CA LEU A 145 4.17 -13.52 23.82
C LEU A 145 3.41 -12.21 23.62
N ASP A 146 3.79 -11.40 22.63
CA ASP A 146 3.15 -10.12 22.31
C ASP A 146 2.39 -10.25 20.99
N HIS A 147 1.08 -10.40 21.12
CA HIS A 147 0.16 -10.58 19.99
C HIS A 147 -0.48 -9.28 19.54
N ARG A 148 0.02 -8.12 20.01
CA ARG A 148 -0.54 -6.83 19.61
C ARG A 148 -0.28 -6.59 18.13
N VAL A 149 -1.31 -6.07 17.47
CA VAL A 149 -1.28 -5.73 16.04
C VAL A 149 -0.32 -4.57 15.81
N GLY A 150 0.58 -4.71 14.84
CA GLY A 150 1.64 -3.73 14.56
C GLY A 150 3.00 -4.09 15.16
N GLY A 151 3.10 -5.17 15.95
CA GLY A 151 4.38 -5.66 16.47
C GLY A 151 5.14 -4.59 17.24
N ALA A 152 6.38 -4.29 16.84
CA ALA A 152 7.18 -3.20 17.41
C ALA A 152 6.48 -1.81 17.34
N TYR A 153 5.52 -1.63 16.44
CA TYR A 153 4.81 -0.38 16.18
C TYR A 153 3.38 -0.37 16.74
N ALA A 154 3.01 -1.31 17.62
CA ALA A 154 1.63 -1.50 18.04
C ALA A 154 0.93 -0.25 18.58
N GLY A 155 1.63 0.58 19.38
CA GLY A 155 1.08 1.84 19.89
C GLY A 155 0.79 2.87 18.78
N VAL A 156 1.70 2.95 17.80
CA VAL A 156 1.60 3.86 16.66
C VAL A 156 0.41 3.46 15.77
N VAL A 157 0.29 2.16 15.45
CA VAL A 157 -0.82 1.64 14.64
C VAL A 157 -2.16 1.79 15.38
N GLN A 158 -2.20 1.57 16.70
CA GLN A 158 -3.42 1.74 17.48
C GLN A 158 -3.91 3.19 17.45
N ALA A 159 -3.02 4.17 17.65
CA ALA A 159 -3.38 5.59 17.59
C ALA A 159 -3.90 5.97 16.20
N ALA A 160 -3.26 5.46 15.14
CA ALA A 160 -3.70 5.65 13.77
C ALA A 160 -5.09 5.05 13.53
N GLY A 161 -5.33 3.82 13.97
CA GLY A 161 -6.63 3.15 13.84
C GLY A 161 -7.77 3.94 14.49
N GLN A 162 -7.53 4.51 15.68
CA GLN A 162 -8.50 5.40 16.33
C GLN A 162 -8.75 6.67 15.53
N ALA A 163 -7.69 7.31 15.00
CA ALA A 163 -7.82 8.49 14.16
C ALA A 163 -8.60 8.22 12.88
N LEU A 164 -8.34 7.09 12.20
CA LEU A 164 -9.06 6.67 10.99
C LEU A 164 -10.53 6.40 11.28
N ALA A 165 -10.84 5.66 12.35
CA ALA A 165 -12.21 5.36 12.74
C ALA A 165 -13.02 6.62 13.08
N ALA A 166 -12.38 7.62 13.71
CA ALA A 166 -13.02 8.89 14.04
C ALA A 166 -13.40 9.72 12.80
N GLN A 167 -12.80 9.47 11.64
CA GLN A 167 -13.11 10.17 10.38
C GLN A 167 -14.22 9.50 9.57
N LEU A 168 -14.72 8.33 10.00
CA LEU A 168 -15.82 7.65 9.31
C LEU A 168 -17.15 8.36 9.57
N ARG A 169 -17.86 8.63 8.49
CA ARG A 169 -19.24 9.11 8.55
C ARG A 169 -20.20 7.99 8.97
N PRO A 170 -21.42 8.29 9.45
CA PRO A 170 -22.40 7.27 9.87
C PRO A 170 -22.86 6.28 8.77
N ASP A 171 -22.63 6.58 7.50
CA ASP A 171 -22.89 5.66 6.37
C ASP A 171 -21.70 4.74 6.04
N GLY A 172 -20.54 4.94 6.67
CA GLY A 172 -19.31 4.17 6.41
C GLY A 172 -18.38 4.83 5.39
N SER A 173 -18.80 5.94 4.79
CA SER A 173 -17.96 6.72 3.90
C SER A 173 -16.93 7.54 4.67
N TRP A 174 -15.88 7.99 3.97
CA TRP A 174 -14.78 8.79 4.51
C TRP A 174 -14.55 10.01 3.61
N PRO A 175 -14.04 11.12 4.17
CA PRO A 175 -13.78 12.35 3.42
C PRO A 175 -12.35 12.36 2.84
N SER A 176 -12.03 11.44 1.92
CA SER A 176 -10.73 11.41 1.24
C SER A 176 -10.80 10.60 -0.06
N PHE A 177 -9.67 10.51 -0.75
CA PHE A 177 -9.43 9.66 -1.92
C PHE A 177 -9.91 8.23 -1.67
N LEU A 178 -10.26 7.53 -2.76
CA LEU A 178 -10.77 6.15 -2.68
C LEU A 178 -9.77 5.24 -1.95
N ALA A 179 -8.47 5.48 -2.14
CA ALA A 179 -7.39 4.72 -1.54
C ALA A 179 -7.33 4.76 -0.02
N ALA A 180 -7.68 5.90 0.58
CA ALA A 180 -7.78 6.02 2.03
C ALA A 180 -8.77 4.99 2.61
N GLY A 181 -9.81 4.63 1.86
CA GLY A 181 -10.82 3.65 2.26
C GLY A 181 -10.24 2.25 2.43
N TRP A 182 -9.69 1.65 1.36
CA TRP A 182 -9.22 0.26 1.46
C TRP A 182 -8.01 0.10 2.38
N LEU A 183 -7.13 1.11 2.45
CA LEU A 183 -6.04 1.15 3.42
C LEU A 183 -6.59 1.21 4.85
N SER A 184 -7.57 2.07 5.13
CA SER A 184 -8.23 2.14 6.44
C SER A 184 -8.95 0.85 6.79
N ALA A 185 -9.68 0.26 5.84
CA ALA A 185 -10.36 -1.01 6.05
C ALA A 185 -9.39 -2.13 6.44
N ALA A 186 -8.20 -2.16 5.82
CA ALA A 186 -7.14 -3.11 6.16
C ALA A 186 -6.58 -2.88 7.57
N VAL A 187 -6.24 -1.64 7.92
CA VAL A 187 -5.74 -1.28 9.26
C VAL A 187 -6.76 -1.61 10.34
N LEU A 188 -8.01 -1.19 10.15
CA LEU A 188 -9.10 -1.40 11.11
C LEU A 188 -9.45 -2.89 11.25
N HIS A 189 -9.42 -3.66 10.16
CA HIS A 189 -9.59 -5.11 10.21
C HIS A 189 -8.54 -5.75 11.11
N ARG A 190 -7.27 -5.37 10.95
CA ARG A 190 -6.18 -5.90 11.78
C ARG A 190 -6.29 -5.44 13.23
N GLN A 191 -6.70 -4.19 13.47
CA GLN A 191 -6.96 -3.66 14.82
C GLN A 191 -8.25 -4.21 15.46
N GLN A 192 -8.90 -5.21 14.85
CA GLN A 192 -10.16 -5.82 15.33
C GLN A 192 -11.34 -4.84 15.43
N MET A 193 -11.25 -3.69 14.77
CA MET A 193 -12.33 -2.72 14.56
C MET A 193 -13.19 -3.18 13.38
N PHE A 194 -13.76 -4.39 13.53
CA PHE A 194 -14.40 -5.11 12.44
C PHE A 194 -15.66 -4.41 11.93
N TYR A 195 -16.39 -3.72 12.80
CA TYR A 195 -17.60 -3.00 12.42
C TYR A 195 -17.27 -1.82 11.50
N GLU A 196 -16.26 -1.03 11.85
CA GLU A 196 -15.75 0.09 11.07
C GLU A 196 -15.19 -0.39 9.73
N SER A 197 -14.34 -1.43 9.76
CA SER A 197 -13.80 -2.06 8.56
C SER A 197 -14.91 -2.58 7.62
N ALA A 198 -15.93 -3.25 8.16
CA ALA A 198 -17.05 -3.78 7.37
C ALA A 198 -17.86 -2.68 6.67
N ARG A 199 -18.07 -1.54 7.33
CA ARG A 199 -18.81 -0.40 6.76
C ARG A 199 -18.06 0.23 5.59
N ILE A 200 -16.74 0.42 5.71
CA ILE A 200 -15.90 0.88 4.61
C ILE A 200 -15.96 -0.13 3.44
N LYS A 201 -15.80 -1.42 3.73
CA LYS A 201 -15.82 -2.49 2.73
C LYS A 201 -17.15 -2.55 1.96
N ALA A 202 -18.28 -2.28 2.61
CA ALA A 202 -19.58 -2.19 1.96
C ALA A 202 -19.62 -1.03 0.94
N VAL A 203 -19.19 0.17 1.34
CA VAL A 203 -19.10 1.33 0.44
C VAL A 203 -18.14 1.06 -0.72
N LEU A 204 -17.00 0.42 -0.47
CA LEU A 204 -16.05 0.04 -1.52
C LEU A 204 -16.64 -0.95 -2.52
N ALA A 205 -17.41 -1.94 -2.04
CA ALA A 205 -18.04 -2.93 -2.91
C ALA A 205 -19.05 -2.32 -3.89
N GLU A 206 -19.73 -1.24 -3.49
CA GLU A 206 -20.65 -0.50 -4.36
C GLU A 206 -19.92 0.33 -5.42
N ARG A 207 -18.72 0.83 -5.10
CA ARG A 207 -17.90 1.68 -6.00
C ARG A 207 -17.05 0.88 -6.99
N LEU A 208 -16.63 -0.33 -6.61
CA LEU A 208 -15.72 -1.18 -7.38
C LEU A 208 -16.13 -1.44 -8.84
N PRO A 209 -17.41 -1.62 -9.20
CA PRO A 209 -17.80 -1.81 -10.61
C PRO A 209 -17.38 -0.65 -11.54
N GLN A 210 -17.20 0.55 -10.99
CA GLN A 210 -16.80 1.75 -11.74
C GLN A 210 -15.36 2.18 -11.48
N ALA A 211 -14.65 1.51 -10.57
CA ALA A 211 -13.29 1.87 -10.21
C ALA A 211 -12.31 1.66 -11.37
N ALA A 212 -11.20 2.41 -11.36
CA ALA A 212 -10.10 2.14 -12.26
C ALA A 212 -9.55 0.72 -12.02
N PRO A 213 -9.01 0.04 -13.04
CA PRO A 213 -8.40 -1.27 -12.87
C PRO A 213 -7.24 -1.26 -11.87
N ALA A 214 -6.41 -0.21 -11.87
CA ALA A 214 -5.34 -0.05 -10.89
C ALA A 214 -5.86 0.05 -9.45
N ASP A 215 -6.94 0.81 -9.20
CA ASP A 215 -7.59 0.88 -7.88
C ASP A 215 -8.11 -0.48 -7.43
N ALA A 216 -8.75 -1.24 -8.33
CA ALA A 216 -9.24 -2.57 -8.03
C ALA A 216 -8.10 -3.54 -7.68
N ALA A 217 -6.98 -3.43 -8.39
CA ALA A 217 -5.77 -4.22 -8.14
C ALA A 217 -5.16 -3.90 -6.77
N TRP A 218 -5.02 -2.61 -6.45
CA TRP A 218 -4.49 -2.13 -5.18
C TRP A 218 -5.39 -2.49 -4.01
N LEU A 219 -6.69 -2.24 -4.12
CA LEU A 219 -7.64 -2.63 -3.09
C LEU A 219 -7.53 -4.13 -2.78
N ALA A 220 -7.55 -4.97 -3.82
CA ALA A 220 -7.54 -6.41 -3.63
C ALA A 220 -6.22 -6.91 -3.06
N SER A 221 -5.08 -6.37 -3.52
CA SER A 221 -3.77 -6.72 -2.99
C SER A 221 -3.58 -6.25 -1.54
N THR A 222 -4.07 -5.06 -1.17
CA THR A 222 -4.06 -4.50 0.19
C THR A 222 -4.86 -5.37 1.15
N LEU A 223 -6.12 -5.68 0.84
CA LEU A 223 -6.98 -6.45 1.76
C LEU A 223 -6.48 -7.89 1.93
N ARG A 224 -6.00 -8.53 0.86
CA ARG A 224 -5.39 -9.85 0.97
C ARG A 224 -4.10 -9.84 1.76
N ARG A 225 -3.28 -8.79 1.64
CA ARG A 225 -2.02 -8.67 2.39
C ARG A 225 -2.20 -8.73 3.91
N VAL A 226 -3.36 -8.29 4.40
CA VAL A 226 -3.73 -8.32 5.82
C VAL A 226 -4.64 -9.49 6.19
N GLY A 227 -4.84 -10.44 5.29
CA GLY A 227 -5.57 -11.69 5.55
C GLY A 227 -7.10 -11.55 5.58
N VAL A 228 -7.68 -10.58 4.87
CA VAL A 228 -9.14 -10.56 4.65
C VAL A 228 -9.52 -11.79 3.80
N ASP A 229 -10.61 -12.46 4.19
CA ASP A 229 -11.08 -13.69 3.56
C ASP A 229 -11.37 -13.49 2.06
N GLU A 230 -10.94 -14.42 1.22
CA GLU A 230 -11.07 -14.31 -0.24
C GLU A 230 -12.51 -14.30 -0.76
N GLN A 231 -13.45 -14.82 0.03
CA GLN A 231 -14.88 -14.81 -0.26
C GLN A 231 -15.57 -13.52 0.20
N GLU A 232 -14.84 -12.60 0.85
CA GLU A 232 -15.33 -11.29 1.19
C GLU A 232 -15.83 -10.58 -0.09
N TRP A 233 -17.07 -10.06 -0.02
CA TRP A 233 -17.76 -9.50 -1.18
C TRP A 233 -16.95 -8.42 -1.90
N THR A 234 -16.22 -7.58 -1.17
CA THR A 234 -15.36 -6.53 -1.74
C THR A 234 -14.20 -7.12 -2.56
N LEU A 235 -13.58 -8.22 -2.11
CA LEU A 235 -12.53 -8.90 -2.88
C LEU A 235 -13.10 -9.58 -4.13
N VAL A 236 -14.27 -10.20 -4.03
CA VAL A 236 -14.97 -10.79 -5.17
C VAL A 236 -15.30 -9.72 -6.22
N ALA A 237 -15.83 -8.56 -5.79
CA ALA A 237 -16.13 -7.43 -6.67
C ALA A 237 -14.87 -6.89 -7.36
N ALA A 238 -13.74 -6.78 -6.64
CA ALA A 238 -12.48 -6.33 -7.21
C ALA A 238 -11.91 -7.31 -8.24
N ARG A 239 -11.92 -8.62 -7.94
CA ARG A 239 -11.49 -9.67 -8.88
C ARG A 239 -12.37 -9.71 -10.13
N ARG A 240 -13.67 -9.46 -9.99
CA ARG A 240 -14.59 -9.31 -11.12
C ARG A 240 -14.20 -8.10 -11.98
N ARG A 241 -13.97 -6.94 -11.36
CA ARG A 241 -13.53 -5.74 -12.07
C ARG A 241 -12.23 -5.97 -12.83
N LEU A 242 -11.25 -6.62 -12.22
CA LEU A 242 -9.98 -6.98 -12.87
C LEU A 242 -10.17 -7.94 -14.05
N THR A 243 -11.12 -8.87 -13.94
CA THR A 243 -11.47 -9.76 -15.06
C THR A 243 -12.07 -9.00 -16.24
N GLU A 244 -12.90 -7.99 -15.99
CA GLU A 244 -13.58 -7.20 -17.02
C GLU A 244 -12.65 -6.18 -17.70
N THR A 245 -11.50 -5.87 -17.10
CA THR A 245 -10.62 -4.77 -17.51
C THR A 245 -9.21 -5.20 -17.94
N GLN A 246 -8.91 -6.50 -17.91
CA GLN A 246 -7.65 -7.00 -18.43
C GLN A 246 -7.57 -6.73 -19.94
N ARG A 247 -6.47 -6.10 -20.37
CA ARG A 247 -6.21 -5.82 -21.78
C ARG A 247 -5.81 -7.09 -22.53
N THR A 248 -5.85 -7.02 -23.85
CA THR A 248 -5.48 -8.15 -24.73
C THR A 248 -4.00 -8.51 -24.67
N ASP A 249 -3.14 -7.60 -24.23
CA ASP A 249 -1.70 -7.84 -23.98
C ASP A 249 -1.43 -8.45 -22.59
N GLY A 250 -2.48 -8.68 -21.79
CA GLY A 250 -2.40 -9.25 -20.44
C GLY A 250 -2.26 -8.22 -19.32
N GLY A 251 -1.98 -6.94 -19.65
CA GLY A 251 -1.78 -5.88 -18.66
C GLY A 251 -3.08 -5.21 -18.18
N TRP A 252 -2.95 -4.34 -17.20
CA TRP A 252 -3.98 -3.39 -16.78
C TRP A 252 -3.47 -1.96 -16.92
N THR A 253 -4.35 -1.06 -17.34
CA THR A 253 -4.04 0.37 -17.47
C THR A 253 -3.92 1.02 -16.10
N SER A 254 -2.92 1.88 -15.92
CA SER A 254 -2.88 2.83 -14.80
C SER A 254 -3.42 4.20 -15.21
N GLU A 255 -4.22 4.82 -14.35
CA GLU A 255 -4.68 6.20 -14.55
C GLU A 255 -3.55 7.22 -14.34
N ASP A 256 -2.45 6.82 -13.70
CA ASP A 256 -1.23 7.63 -13.53
C ASP A 256 -0.35 7.66 -14.79
N GLY A 257 -0.76 6.93 -15.83
CA GLY A 257 -0.08 6.85 -17.12
C GLY A 257 0.55 5.49 -17.40
N HIS A 258 0.78 5.23 -18.69
CA HIS A 258 1.27 3.95 -19.23
C HIS A 258 2.57 3.44 -18.58
N GLN A 259 3.43 4.33 -18.08
CA GLN A 259 4.65 3.96 -17.38
C GLN A 259 4.39 3.21 -16.06
N PHE A 260 3.17 3.31 -15.51
CA PHE A 260 2.75 2.59 -14.30
C PHE A 260 1.89 1.36 -14.58
N ASP A 261 1.69 0.98 -15.85
CA ASP A 261 0.92 -0.22 -16.22
C ASP A 261 1.57 -1.50 -15.66
N VAL A 262 2.91 -1.56 -15.62
CA VAL A 262 3.64 -2.69 -15.04
C VAL A 262 3.36 -2.78 -13.53
N HIS A 263 3.36 -1.64 -12.84
CA HIS A 263 3.03 -1.57 -11.42
C HIS A 263 1.57 -2.01 -11.16
N ALA A 264 0.61 -1.53 -11.96
CA ALA A 264 -0.79 -1.96 -11.87
C ALA A 264 -0.94 -3.47 -12.13
N THR A 265 -0.20 -4.00 -13.10
CA THR A 265 -0.21 -5.44 -13.44
C THR A 265 0.40 -6.30 -12.33
N LEU A 266 1.49 -5.86 -11.70
CA LEU A 266 2.07 -6.52 -10.52
C LEU A 266 1.07 -6.57 -9.35
N ALA A 267 0.38 -5.45 -9.08
CA ALA A 267 -0.67 -5.41 -8.07
C ALA A 267 -1.84 -6.36 -8.39
N ALA A 268 -2.23 -6.47 -9.67
CA ALA A 268 -3.26 -7.41 -10.10
C ALA A 268 -2.81 -8.86 -9.91
N ILE A 269 -1.58 -9.21 -10.28
CA ILE A 269 -1.01 -10.56 -10.02
C ILE A 269 -1.06 -10.89 -8.53
N ARG A 270 -0.73 -9.92 -7.66
CA ARG A 270 -0.79 -10.06 -6.20
C ARG A 270 -2.22 -10.21 -5.67
N ALA A 271 -3.21 -9.58 -6.30
CA ALA A 271 -4.62 -9.75 -5.95
C ALA A 271 -5.14 -11.19 -6.17
N PHE A 272 -4.53 -11.95 -7.07
CA PHE A 272 -4.90 -13.32 -7.43
C PHE A 272 -4.02 -14.42 -6.82
N ARG A 273 -3.02 -14.08 -5.98
CA ARG A 273 -2.05 -15.03 -5.40
C ARG A 273 -2.11 -15.16 -3.90
#